data_AF-A0A024VXB7-F1
#
_entry.id   AF-A0A024VXB7-F1
#
_cell.length_a   1.000
_cell.length_b   1.000
_cell.length_c   1.000
_cell.angle_alpha   90.00
_cell.angle_beta   90.00
_cell.angle_gamma   90.00
#
_symmetry.space_group_name_H-M   'P 1'
#
loop_
_entity.id
_entity.type
_entity.pdbx_description
1 polymer ?
#
loop_
_entity_poly.entity_id
_entity_poly.type
_entity_poly.pdbx_seq_one_letter_code
_entity_poly.pdbx_strand_id
1 'polypeptide(L)'
;MGKGCTKCLVACSHYKNWLANQEREFTKQKEKYTNEINGSSSQKKSTPDNVNNEYDRKFYEKLKESDYGNVDKFLEKLSKEKTCTAITTEEGNINFPKNCPTETFYRSKYCQPCPECGVIKNGKTFNERNRDDIACKKKNEVYKVPKGAKTTNINFLYSGDGKQDITEKLKEFCGKVNGGTYPEDEEWECYYKDDNDNKCKMENNIKPTKKLQNSHTHPYIMTYIDFFTFWVNHMLKDSIDWRETINSCMNKARRSKCKSDCKRKCECFEKWVKKKQEEWKKIKEQYEKQDDLVNEHHS
;
A
#
# COMPACT_ATOMS: atom_id res chain seq x y z
N MET A 1 17.86 -7.19 -2.76
CA MET A 1 17.09 -6.36 -3.73
C MET A 1 18.09 -5.54 -4.56
N GLY A 2 18.11 -5.71 -5.89
CA GLY A 2 19.12 -5.05 -6.73
C GLY A 2 18.88 -3.55 -6.95
N LYS A 3 19.91 -2.79 -7.34
CA LYS A 3 19.85 -1.33 -7.60
C LYS A 3 18.73 -0.91 -8.56
N GLY A 4 18.33 -1.78 -9.49
CA GLY A 4 17.22 -1.52 -10.42
C GLY A 4 15.84 -1.49 -9.74
N CYS A 5 15.60 -2.39 -8.78
CA CYS A 5 14.32 -2.47 -8.05
C CYS A 5 14.09 -1.23 -7.18
N THR A 6 15.14 -0.73 -6.52
CA THR A 6 15.04 0.47 -5.68
C THR A 6 14.72 1.72 -6.50
N LYS A 7 15.33 1.88 -7.68
CA LYS A 7 15.02 3.00 -8.58
C LYS A 7 13.57 2.95 -9.06
N CYS A 8 13.07 1.76 -9.42
CA CYS A 8 11.67 1.55 -9.78
C CYS A 8 10.74 1.94 -8.63
N LEU A 9 11.02 1.46 -7.42
CA LEU A 9 10.21 1.76 -6.23
C LEU A 9 10.10 3.27 -5.96
N VAL A 10 11.22 3.99 -6.01
CA VAL A 10 11.26 5.44 -5.79
C VAL A 10 10.47 6.16 -6.89
N ALA A 11 10.73 5.87 -8.16
CA ALA A 11 10.03 6.49 -9.28
C ALA A 11 8.50 6.24 -9.21
N CYS A 12 8.10 4.99 -8.94
CA CYS A 12 6.70 4.61 -8.84
C CYS A 12 6.00 5.25 -7.62
N SER A 13 6.70 5.41 -6.50
CA SER A 13 6.17 6.12 -5.33
C SER A 13 5.87 7.58 -5.64
N HIS A 14 6.83 8.28 -6.28
CA HIS A 14 6.63 9.67 -6.70
C HIS A 14 5.51 9.80 -7.73
N TYR A 15 5.49 8.94 -8.75
CA TYR A 15 4.46 8.94 -9.77
C TYR A 15 3.07 8.69 -9.18
N LYS A 16 2.93 7.72 -8.27
CA LYS A 16 1.67 7.43 -7.58
C LYS A 16 1.15 8.64 -6.80
N ASN A 17 2.02 9.33 -6.06
CA ASN A 17 1.63 10.53 -5.30
C ASN A 17 1.24 11.69 -6.21
N TRP A 18 1.99 11.90 -7.29
CA TRP A 18 1.66 12.91 -8.29
C TRP A 18 0.30 12.61 -8.94
N LEU A 19 0.06 11.37 -9.36
CA LEU A 19 -1.19 10.93 -10.00
C LEU A 19 -2.40 11.12 -9.08
N ALA A 20 -2.28 10.75 -7.80
CA ALA A 20 -3.35 10.97 -6.81
C ALA A 20 -3.65 12.47 -6.59
N ASN A 21 -2.62 13.33 -6.66
CA ASN A 21 -2.84 14.78 -6.61
C ASN A 21 -3.55 15.28 -7.88
N GLN A 22 -3.17 14.79 -9.08
CA GLN A 22 -3.84 15.16 -10.33
C GLN A 22 -5.31 14.74 -10.34
N GLU A 23 -5.62 13.53 -9.87
CA GLU A 23 -6.99 13.03 -9.73
C GLU A 23 -7.82 13.94 -8.81
N ARG A 24 -7.26 14.34 -7.65
CA ARG A 24 -7.94 15.24 -6.71
C ARG A 24 -8.19 16.63 -7.32
N GLU A 25 -7.22 17.21 -8.02
CA GLU A 25 -7.41 18.51 -8.66
C GLU A 25 -8.42 18.43 -9.81
N PHE A 26 -8.42 17.33 -10.57
CA PHE A 26 -9.44 17.06 -11.59
C PHE A 26 -10.85 16.97 -10.98
N THR A 27 -11.03 16.22 -9.88
CA THR A 27 -12.33 16.13 -9.19
C THR A 27 -12.84 17.51 -8.76
N LYS A 28 -11.97 18.33 -8.16
CA LYS A 28 -12.34 19.71 -7.77
C LYS A 28 -12.74 20.58 -8.96
N GLN A 29 -12.02 20.48 -10.07
CA GLN A 29 -12.34 21.25 -11.28
C GLN A 29 -13.65 20.75 -11.92
N LYS A 30 -13.90 19.44 -11.93
CA LYS A 30 -15.16 18.86 -12.42
C LYS A 30 -16.35 19.31 -11.58
N GLU A 31 -16.22 19.30 -10.26
CA GLU A 31 -17.22 19.83 -9.33
C GLU A 31 -17.44 21.32 -9.55
N LYS A 32 -16.35 22.11 -9.69
CA LYS A 32 -16.45 23.54 -9.97
C LYS A 32 -17.19 23.80 -11.27
N TYR A 33 -16.81 23.16 -12.38
CA TYR A 33 -17.50 23.28 -13.67
C TYR A 33 -19.00 23.00 -13.54
N THR A 34 -19.35 21.92 -12.86
CA THR A 34 -20.75 21.54 -12.61
C THR A 34 -21.49 22.62 -11.82
N ASN A 35 -20.85 23.20 -10.81
CA ASN A 35 -21.42 24.28 -10.02
C ASN A 35 -21.57 25.59 -10.81
N GLU A 36 -20.59 25.98 -11.63
CA GLU A 36 -20.66 27.21 -12.45
C GLU A 36 -21.75 27.09 -13.55
N ILE A 37 -21.89 25.92 -14.19
CA ILE A 37 -22.93 25.68 -15.22
C ILE A 37 -24.34 25.59 -14.62
N ASN A 38 -24.49 24.92 -13.48
CA ASN A 38 -25.79 24.79 -12.81
C ASN A 38 -26.17 26.06 -12.02
N GLY A 39 -25.19 26.81 -11.55
CA GLY A 39 -25.32 27.93 -10.62
C GLY A 39 -25.50 29.29 -11.28
N SER A 40 -26.72 29.56 -11.73
CA SER A 40 -27.29 30.92 -11.83
C SER A 40 -27.87 31.39 -10.47
N SER A 41 -27.33 30.92 -9.33
CA SER A 41 -27.92 31.24 -8.02
C SER A 41 -26.93 31.13 -6.84
N SER A 42 -25.96 32.06 -6.77
CA SER A 42 -25.50 32.65 -5.50
C SER A 42 -24.48 33.75 -5.76
N GLN A 43 -24.96 34.92 -6.20
CA GLN A 43 -24.41 36.15 -5.66
C GLN A 43 -24.59 36.10 -4.12
N LYS A 44 -23.61 35.53 -3.41
CA LYS A 44 -23.39 35.99 -2.04
C LYS A 44 -22.91 37.43 -2.15
N LYS A 45 -23.86 38.35 -2.00
CA LYS A 45 -23.62 39.76 -1.66
C LYS A 45 -22.65 39.80 -0.48
N SER A 46 -21.36 39.97 -0.72
CA SER A 46 -20.36 40.29 0.30
C SER A 46 -19.06 40.81 -0.32
N THR A 47 -19.15 41.75 -1.26
CA THR A 47 -18.14 42.82 -1.47
C THR A 47 -18.64 43.85 -2.50
N PRO A 48 -18.38 45.15 -2.31
CA PRO A 48 -18.91 46.23 -3.14
C PRO A 48 -18.08 46.50 -4.41
N ASP A 49 -17.64 45.46 -5.13
CA ASP A 49 -16.93 45.60 -6.41
C ASP A 49 -17.78 45.05 -7.56
N ASN A 50 -18.85 45.78 -7.89
CA ASN A 50 -19.89 45.39 -8.85
C ASN A 50 -19.58 45.80 -10.30
N VAL A 51 -18.43 45.39 -10.86
CA VAL A 51 -18.08 45.76 -12.25
C VAL A 51 -17.61 44.61 -13.15
N ASN A 52 -17.24 43.42 -12.64
CA ASN A 52 -16.55 42.42 -13.48
C ASN A 52 -17.21 41.03 -13.64
N ASN A 53 -18.53 40.88 -13.49
CA ASN A 53 -19.17 39.55 -13.53
C ASN A 53 -20.23 39.33 -14.63
N GLU A 54 -20.48 40.31 -15.51
CA GLU A 54 -21.46 40.16 -16.59
C GLU A 54 -20.93 39.31 -17.76
N TYR A 55 -19.63 39.41 -18.07
CA TYR A 55 -18.98 38.63 -19.13
C TYR A 55 -18.99 37.14 -18.81
N ASP A 56 -18.59 36.76 -17.60
CA ASP A 56 -18.56 35.37 -17.15
C ASP A 56 -19.97 34.76 -17.17
N ARG A 57 -20.98 35.51 -16.71
CA ARG A 57 -22.37 35.08 -16.79
C ARG A 57 -22.82 34.83 -18.24
N LYS A 58 -22.60 35.79 -19.15
CA LYS A 58 -22.94 35.64 -20.57
C LYS A 58 -22.19 34.48 -21.22
N PHE A 59 -20.96 34.21 -20.79
CA PHE A 59 -20.16 33.08 -21.27
C PHE A 59 -20.75 31.75 -20.81
N TYR A 60 -21.04 31.57 -19.52
CA TYR A 60 -21.61 30.33 -18.98
C TYR A 60 -23.04 30.08 -19.48
N GLU A 61 -23.86 31.12 -19.69
CA GLU A 61 -25.17 31.00 -20.34
C GLU A 61 -25.04 30.40 -21.74
N LYS A 62 -24.17 30.97 -22.59
CA LYS A 62 -23.88 30.41 -23.93
C LYS A 62 -23.32 29.00 -23.88
N LEU A 63 -22.43 28.72 -22.91
CA LEU A 63 -21.83 27.40 -22.75
C LEU A 63 -22.88 26.36 -22.33
N LYS A 64 -23.84 26.75 -21.48
CA LYS A 64 -24.96 25.92 -21.02
C LYS A 64 -25.98 25.63 -22.12
N GLU A 65 -26.26 26.59 -23.00
CA GLU A 65 -27.12 26.43 -24.17
C GLU A 65 -26.50 25.53 -25.25
N SER A 66 -25.18 25.33 -25.20
CA SER A 66 -24.46 24.42 -26.09
C SER A 66 -24.45 22.97 -25.57
N ASP A 67 -23.89 22.07 -26.38
CA ASP A 67 -23.60 20.69 -25.98
C ASP A 67 -22.76 20.57 -24.70
N TYR A 68 -22.00 21.61 -24.34
CA TYR A 68 -21.12 21.62 -23.17
C TYR A 68 -21.81 21.99 -21.86
N GLY A 69 -23.13 22.24 -21.87
CA GLY A 69 -23.92 22.29 -20.64
C GLY A 69 -23.87 21.00 -19.84
N ASN A 70 -23.55 19.88 -20.49
CA ASN A 70 -23.19 18.64 -19.81
C ASN A 70 -21.65 18.55 -19.64
N VAL A 71 -21.19 18.41 -18.40
CA VAL A 71 -19.77 18.26 -18.06
C VAL A 71 -19.11 17.09 -18.80
N ASP A 72 -19.83 15.98 -19.01
CA ASP A 72 -19.25 14.80 -19.67
C ASP A 72 -18.97 15.08 -21.16
N LYS A 73 -19.83 15.83 -21.85
CA LYS A 73 -19.57 16.28 -23.24
C LYS A 73 -18.37 17.23 -23.34
N PHE A 74 -18.17 18.08 -22.33
CA PHE A 74 -16.97 18.92 -22.24
C PHE A 74 -15.70 18.08 -22.01
N LEU A 75 -15.77 17.10 -21.11
CA LEU A 75 -14.66 16.18 -20.83
C LEU A 75 -14.32 15.28 -22.04
N GLU A 76 -15.31 14.87 -22.83
CA GLU A 76 -15.08 14.18 -24.11
C GLU A 76 -14.27 15.03 -25.08
N LYS A 77 -14.56 16.34 -25.16
CA LYS A 77 -13.78 17.27 -25.98
C LYS A 77 -12.33 17.36 -25.49
N LEU A 78 -12.12 17.52 -24.18
CA LEU A 78 -10.77 17.54 -23.60
C LEU A 78 -10.00 16.25 -23.89
N SER A 79 -10.67 15.10 -23.86
CA SER A 79 -10.05 13.81 -24.15
C SER A 79 -9.58 13.69 -25.61
N LYS A 80 -10.15 14.47 -26.53
CA LYS A 80 -9.81 14.51 -27.97
C LYS A 80 -8.70 15.51 -28.30
N GLU A 81 -8.19 16.26 -27.33
CA GLU A 81 -7.07 17.18 -27.54
C GLU A 81 -5.82 16.43 -28.02
N LYS A 82 -5.00 17.10 -28.83
CA LYS A 82 -3.81 16.49 -29.43
C LYS A 82 -2.85 15.93 -28.38
N THR A 83 -2.71 16.61 -27.25
CA THR A 83 -1.88 16.17 -26.12
C THR A 83 -2.43 14.92 -25.43
N CYS A 84 -3.75 14.75 -25.39
CA CYS A 84 -4.40 13.59 -24.77
C CYS A 84 -4.43 12.36 -25.68
N THR A 85 -4.49 12.59 -27.00
CA THR A 85 -4.53 11.54 -28.02
C THR A 85 -3.15 11.09 -28.51
N ALA A 86 -2.10 11.88 -28.24
CA ALA A 86 -0.72 11.52 -28.59
C ALA A 86 -0.11 10.43 -27.68
N ILE A 87 -0.81 10.02 -26.61
CA ILE A 87 -0.36 8.98 -25.68
C ILE A 87 -0.55 7.60 -26.33
N THR A 88 0.46 6.75 -26.23
CA THR A 88 0.38 5.39 -26.77
C THR A 88 -0.51 4.50 -25.90
N THR A 89 -1.15 3.50 -26.50
CA THR A 89 -1.97 2.52 -25.77
C THR A 89 -1.18 1.75 -24.70
N GLU A 90 0.14 1.67 -24.84
CA GLU A 90 1.04 1.07 -23.85
C GLU A 90 1.26 1.94 -22.61
N GLU A 91 1.19 3.26 -22.75
CA GLU A 91 1.34 4.25 -21.67
C GLU A 91 0.01 4.53 -20.97
N GLY A 92 -1.10 4.32 -21.69
CA GLY A 92 -2.46 4.41 -21.19
C GLY A 92 -3.39 5.09 -22.18
N ASN A 93 -4.68 5.17 -21.85
CA ASN A 93 -5.66 5.92 -22.63
C ASN A 93 -6.26 7.01 -21.74
N ILE A 94 -6.31 8.25 -22.23
CA ILE A 94 -6.99 9.35 -21.54
C ILE A 94 -8.45 9.39 -22.01
N ASN A 95 -9.35 9.20 -21.05
CA ASN A 95 -10.78 9.34 -21.22
C ASN A 95 -11.37 9.89 -19.91
N PHE A 96 -11.57 11.20 -19.86
CA PHE A 96 -12.05 11.89 -18.66
C PHE A 96 -13.52 11.58 -18.28
N PRO A 97 -14.46 11.37 -19.22
CA PRO A 97 -15.84 10.99 -18.89
C PRO A 97 -15.95 9.64 -18.17
N LYS A 98 -15.14 8.66 -18.55
CA LYS A 98 -15.18 7.33 -17.91
C LYS A 98 -14.55 7.38 -16.52
N ASN A 99 -15.38 7.19 -15.50
CA ASN A 99 -14.91 6.97 -14.13
C ASN A 99 -14.47 5.51 -13.92
N CYS A 100 -13.65 4.99 -14.84
CA CYS A 100 -13.07 3.66 -14.70
C CYS A 100 -11.72 3.77 -13.97
N PRO A 101 -11.51 2.99 -12.89
CA PRO A 101 -10.24 2.96 -12.18
C PRO A 101 -9.03 2.61 -13.06
N THR A 102 -9.26 2.05 -14.24
CA THR A 102 -8.28 1.45 -15.14
C THR A 102 -7.88 2.30 -16.35
N GLU A 103 -8.40 3.52 -16.48
CA GLU A 103 -8.10 4.39 -17.63
C GLU A 103 -7.23 5.60 -17.21
N THR A 104 -7.81 6.80 -17.09
CA THR A 104 -7.06 8.06 -17.03
C THR A 104 -6.14 8.23 -15.82
N PHE A 105 -6.58 7.83 -14.62
CA PHE A 105 -5.80 7.94 -13.38
C PHE A 105 -5.27 6.59 -12.90
N TYR A 106 -5.12 5.62 -13.82
CA TYR A 106 -4.58 4.31 -13.48
C TYR A 106 -3.06 4.31 -13.34
N ARG A 107 -2.56 3.42 -12.49
CA ARG A 107 -1.12 3.26 -12.29
C ARG A 107 -0.47 2.64 -13.53
N SER A 108 0.69 3.16 -13.89
CA SER A 108 1.50 2.59 -14.98
C SER A 108 1.67 1.08 -14.83
N LYS A 109 1.63 0.34 -15.95
CA LYS A 109 1.94 -1.10 -16.01
C LYS A 109 3.30 -1.44 -15.38
N TYR A 110 4.25 -0.50 -15.41
CA TYR A 110 5.58 -0.65 -14.82
C TYR A 110 5.60 -0.48 -13.29
N CYS A 111 4.56 0.11 -12.72
CA CYS A 111 4.39 0.31 -11.28
C CYS A 111 3.39 -0.67 -10.66
N GLN A 112 3.08 -1.75 -11.38
CA GLN A 112 2.34 -2.88 -10.87
C GLN A 112 3.26 -3.78 -10.02
N PRO A 113 2.71 -4.55 -9.08
CA PRO A 113 3.47 -5.59 -8.39
C PRO A 113 4.15 -6.53 -9.40
N CYS A 114 5.34 -7.02 -9.06
CA CYS A 114 5.99 -8.05 -9.87
C CYS A 114 5.07 -9.28 -9.96
N PRO A 115 5.02 -9.98 -11.11
CA PRO A 115 4.32 -11.24 -11.21
C PRO A 115 4.82 -12.21 -10.14
N GLU A 116 3.90 -12.95 -9.51
CA GLU A 116 4.21 -13.83 -8.37
C GLU A 116 5.31 -14.84 -8.70
N CYS A 117 5.32 -15.35 -9.93
CA CYS A 117 6.30 -16.31 -10.42
C CYS A 117 7.46 -15.69 -11.20
N GLY A 118 7.60 -14.37 -11.11
CA GLY A 118 8.60 -13.60 -11.82
C GLY A 118 8.37 -13.58 -13.33
N VAL A 119 9.42 -13.16 -14.04
CA VAL A 119 9.42 -13.01 -15.49
C VAL A 119 10.56 -13.81 -16.09
N ILE A 120 10.39 -14.26 -17.33
CA ILE A 120 11.44 -14.88 -18.15
C ILE A 120 11.89 -13.90 -19.24
N LYS A 121 13.20 -13.81 -19.44
CA LYS A 121 13.79 -12.97 -20.48
C LYS A 121 13.75 -13.69 -21.82
N ASN A 122 13.03 -13.11 -22.79
CA ASN A 122 12.97 -13.59 -24.17
C ASN A 122 13.63 -12.55 -25.08
N GLY A 123 14.93 -12.73 -25.33
CA GLY A 123 15.72 -11.77 -26.11
C GLY A 123 15.83 -10.41 -25.40
N LYS A 124 15.17 -9.38 -25.95
CA LYS A 124 15.13 -8.02 -25.39
C LYS A 124 13.90 -7.75 -24.51
N THR A 125 12.93 -8.67 -24.43
CA THR A 125 11.70 -8.49 -23.66
C THR A 125 11.65 -9.43 -22.46
N PHE A 126 10.77 -9.09 -21.51
CA PHE A 126 10.47 -9.93 -20.34
C PHE A 126 9.00 -10.31 -20.41
N ASN A 127 8.71 -11.61 -20.37
CA ASN A 127 7.35 -12.12 -20.34
C ASN A 127 7.07 -12.73 -18.97
N GLU A 128 5.83 -12.65 -18.50
CA GLU A 128 5.42 -13.32 -17.27
C GLU A 128 5.65 -14.83 -17.37
N ARG A 129 6.17 -15.42 -16.29
CA ARG A 129 6.33 -16.88 -16.24
C ARG A 129 4.95 -17.54 -16.07
N ASN A 130 4.73 -18.64 -16.80
CA ASN A 130 3.52 -19.43 -16.64
C ASN A 130 3.47 -20.04 -15.22
N ARG A 131 2.27 -20.07 -14.61
CA ARG A 131 2.06 -20.69 -13.29
C ARG A 131 2.45 -22.16 -13.21
N ASP A 132 2.37 -22.87 -14.34
CA ASP A 132 2.70 -24.29 -14.42
C ASP A 132 4.19 -24.58 -14.65
N ASP A 133 4.99 -23.54 -14.87
CA ASP A 133 6.44 -23.67 -15.03
C ASP A 133 7.05 -24.28 -13.76
N ILE A 134 7.99 -25.22 -13.92
CA ILE A 134 8.71 -25.84 -12.81
C ILE A 134 9.40 -24.79 -11.94
N ALA A 135 9.87 -23.68 -12.53
CA ALA A 135 10.47 -22.57 -11.79
C ALA A 135 9.44 -21.72 -11.01
N CYS A 136 8.15 -21.81 -11.35
CA CYS A 136 7.04 -21.17 -10.63
C CYS A 136 6.42 -22.10 -9.59
N LYS A 137 6.39 -23.41 -9.87
CA LYS A 137 6.00 -24.45 -8.93
C LYS A 137 6.99 -24.42 -7.77
N LYS A 138 6.60 -23.75 -6.67
CA LYS A 138 7.26 -23.89 -5.37
C LYS A 138 7.45 -25.39 -5.16
N LYS A 139 8.70 -25.85 -5.09
CA LYS A 139 8.98 -27.24 -4.68
C LYS A 139 8.21 -27.44 -3.37
N ASN A 140 7.64 -28.62 -3.16
CA ASN A 140 7.16 -29.00 -1.82
C ASN A 140 8.38 -28.93 -0.91
N GLU A 141 8.62 -27.77 -0.31
CA GLU A 141 9.80 -27.53 0.48
C GLU A 141 9.63 -28.29 1.77
N VAL A 142 10.43 -29.34 1.92
CA VAL A 142 10.51 -30.09 3.16
C VAL A 142 11.27 -29.20 4.14
N TYR A 143 10.58 -28.73 5.18
CA TYR A 143 11.24 -28.12 6.33
C TYR A 143 11.75 -29.24 7.24
N LYS A 144 13.06 -29.39 7.33
CA LYS A 144 13.72 -30.31 8.23
C LYS A 144 14.94 -29.61 8.79
N VAL A 145 14.87 -29.24 10.07
CA VAL A 145 16.00 -28.61 10.77
C VAL A 145 17.19 -29.59 10.75
N PRO A 146 18.33 -29.19 10.16
CA PRO A 146 19.52 -30.04 10.13
C PRO A 146 20.03 -30.32 11.55
N LYS A 147 20.60 -31.51 11.78
CA LYS A 147 21.15 -31.87 13.08
C LYS A 147 22.26 -30.90 13.49
N GLY A 148 22.08 -30.22 14.63
CA GLY A 148 23.05 -29.26 15.16
C GLY A 148 22.89 -27.82 14.63
N ALA A 149 21.90 -27.56 13.76
CA ALA A 149 21.60 -26.19 13.33
C ALA A 149 21.06 -25.35 14.50
N LYS A 150 21.50 -24.09 14.59
CA LYS A 150 21.00 -23.14 15.59
C LYS A 150 19.62 -22.65 15.15
N THR A 151 18.60 -22.79 16.01
CA THR A 151 17.24 -22.30 15.75
C THR A 151 16.92 -21.01 16.51
N THR A 152 15.99 -20.22 16.01
CA THR A 152 15.45 -19.00 16.63
C THR A 152 13.93 -19.00 16.50
N ASN A 153 13.24 -18.79 17.63
CA ASN A 153 11.80 -18.58 17.62
C ASN A 153 11.48 -17.09 17.58
N ILE A 154 10.61 -16.70 16.65
CA ILE A 154 10.18 -15.34 16.40
C ILE A 154 8.66 -15.32 16.48
N ASN A 155 8.12 -14.57 17.45
CA ASN A 155 6.68 -14.37 17.57
C ASN A 155 6.27 -13.06 16.87
N PHE A 156 5.81 -13.16 15.62
CA PHE A 156 5.48 -12.06 14.74
C PHE A 156 4.02 -11.63 14.89
N LEU A 157 3.78 -10.38 15.31
CA LEU A 157 2.44 -9.78 15.30
C LEU A 157 2.05 -9.39 13.87
N TYR A 158 1.16 -10.17 13.26
CA TYR A 158 0.69 -10.02 11.88
C TYR A 158 -0.68 -9.32 11.81
N SER A 159 -0.71 -8.15 11.18
CA SER A 159 -1.93 -7.32 11.04
C SER A 159 -2.82 -7.71 9.85
N GLY A 160 -2.36 -8.60 8.97
CA GLY A 160 -3.09 -9.02 7.77
C GLY A 160 -3.10 -8.02 6.59
N ASP A 161 -3.78 -8.42 5.51
CA ASP A 161 -3.83 -7.67 4.26
C ASP A 161 -5.12 -6.85 4.02
N GLY A 162 -6.06 -6.87 4.99
CA GLY A 162 -7.32 -6.15 4.89
C GLY A 162 -7.19 -4.62 4.83
N LYS A 163 -8.25 -3.95 4.34
CA LYS A 163 -8.35 -2.47 4.27
C LYS A 163 -8.87 -1.81 5.56
N GLN A 164 -8.92 -2.55 6.67
CA GLN A 164 -9.48 -2.08 7.94
C GLN A 164 -8.51 -1.14 8.68
N ASP A 165 -9.02 -0.35 9.64
CA ASP A 165 -8.18 0.46 10.54
C ASP A 165 -7.23 -0.46 11.34
N ILE A 166 -5.98 -0.03 11.56
CA ILE A 166 -4.97 -0.84 12.25
C ILE A 166 -5.40 -1.27 13.66
N THR A 167 -6.20 -0.44 14.34
CA THR A 167 -6.73 -0.76 15.68
C THR A 167 -7.86 -1.79 15.62
N GLU A 168 -8.51 -1.95 14.47
CA GLU A 168 -9.47 -3.04 14.23
C GLU A 168 -8.76 -4.34 13.83
N LYS A 169 -7.69 -4.24 13.01
CA LYS A 169 -6.85 -5.38 12.63
C LYS A 169 -6.21 -6.03 13.85
N LEU A 170 -5.69 -5.20 14.76
CA LEU A 170 -4.99 -5.60 15.98
C LEU A 170 -5.90 -5.48 17.21
N LYS A 171 -7.20 -5.72 17.05
CA LYS A 171 -8.19 -5.44 18.10
C LYS A 171 -7.92 -6.24 19.38
N GLU A 172 -7.56 -7.52 19.26
CA GLU A 172 -7.33 -8.38 20.42
C GLU A 172 -5.99 -8.03 21.08
N PHE A 173 -4.97 -7.74 20.27
CA PHE A 173 -3.71 -7.17 20.74
C PHE A 173 -3.91 -5.85 21.52
N CYS A 174 -4.67 -4.90 20.95
CA CYS A 174 -4.94 -3.61 21.58
C CYS A 174 -5.84 -3.74 22.82
N GLY A 175 -6.76 -4.69 22.83
CA GLY A 175 -7.80 -4.83 23.85
C GLY A 175 -7.35 -5.50 25.14
N LYS A 176 -6.31 -6.34 25.09
CA LYS A 176 -5.83 -7.07 26.28
C LYS A 176 -4.76 -6.27 27.04
N VAL A 177 -4.76 -6.44 28.37
CA VAL A 177 -3.75 -5.85 29.26
C VAL A 177 -2.58 -6.82 29.34
N ASN A 178 -1.49 -6.50 28.63
CA ASN A 178 -0.13 -7.08 28.64
C ASN A 178 0.05 -8.59 28.92
N GLY A 179 0.77 -9.27 28.01
CA GLY A 179 1.41 -10.56 28.29
C GLY A 179 0.54 -11.78 27.94
N GLY A 180 0.64 -12.21 26.69
CA GLY A 180 0.04 -13.46 26.20
C GLY A 180 0.14 -13.56 24.68
N THR A 181 -0.08 -14.75 24.14
CA THR A 181 -0.19 -14.97 22.69
C THR A 181 -1.52 -14.40 22.18
N TYR A 182 -1.47 -13.63 21.10
CA TYR A 182 -2.64 -13.01 20.48
C TYR A 182 -3.13 -13.81 19.26
N PRO A 183 -4.42 -13.73 18.88
CA PRO A 183 -4.91 -14.24 17.60
C PRO A 183 -4.11 -13.76 16.37
N GLU A 184 -3.54 -12.56 16.48
CA GLU A 184 -2.70 -11.91 15.48
C GLU A 184 -1.21 -12.32 15.56
N ASP A 185 -0.79 -13.10 16.57
CA ASP A 185 0.58 -13.58 16.69
C ASP A 185 0.81 -14.84 15.84
N GLU A 186 1.86 -14.83 15.03
CA GLU A 186 2.38 -15.98 14.30
C GLU A 186 3.71 -16.44 14.91
N GLU A 187 3.77 -17.71 15.32
CA GLU A 187 5.01 -18.32 15.81
C GLU A 187 5.82 -18.87 14.64
N TRP A 188 7.03 -18.33 14.45
CA TRP A 188 7.98 -18.74 13.43
C TRP A 188 9.22 -19.35 14.06
N GLU A 189 9.61 -20.55 13.63
CA GLU A 189 10.91 -21.15 13.91
C GLU A 189 11.81 -20.97 12.68
N CYS A 190 12.93 -20.29 12.86
CA CYS A 190 13.97 -20.16 11.84
C CYS A 190 15.21 -20.96 12.22
N TYR A 191 15.93 -21.52 11.26
CA TYR A 191 17.24 -22.11 11.47
C TYR A 191 18.25 -21.58 10.45
N TYR A 192 19.51 -21.49 10.87
CA TYR A 192 20.64 -21.27 9.97
C TYR A 192 21.54 -22.51 9.96
N LYS A 193 21.91 -22.96 8.76
CA LYS A 193 22.97 -23.94 8.55
C LYS A 193 24.08 -23.37 7.67
N ASP A 194 23.72 -22.80 6.53
CA ASP A 194 24.61 -22.13 5.58
C ASP A 194 23.80 -21.16 4.71
N ASP A 195 24.45 -20.34 3.88
CA ASP A 195 23.82 -19.35 2.99
C ASP A 195 22.73 -19.94 2.07
N ASN A 196 22.83 -21.22 1.71
CA ASN A 196 21.87 -21.90 0.84
C ASN A 196 20.78 -22.65 1.63
N ASP A 197 20.93 -22.79 2.96
CA ASP A 197 20.04 -23.55 3.83
C ASP A 197 19.75 -22.76 5.13
N ASN A 198 19.00 -21.68 4.96
CA ASN A 198 18.51 -20.80 6.02
C ASN A 198 17.01 -20.55 5.83
N LYS A 199 16.18 -21.20 6.66
CA LYS A 199 14.73 -21.25 6.46
C LYS A 199 13.98 -20.93 7.73
N CYS A 200 12.76 -20.43 7.54
CA CYS A 200 11.78 -20.19 8.58
C CYS A 200 10.51 -20.97 8.26
N LYS A 201 9.94 -21.60 9.29
CA LYS A 201 8.64 -22.26 9.24
C LYS A 201 7.74 -21.67 10.31
N MET A 202 6.51 -21.43 9.95
CA MET A 202 5.45 -21.10 10.89
C MET A 202 5.04 -22.38 11.63
N GLU A 203 5.18 -22.39 12.96
CA GLU A 203 5.01 -23.59 13.81
C GLU A 203 3.54 -23.85 14.21
N ASN A 204 2.75 -22.83 14.57
CA ASN A 204 1.57 -23.04 15.44
C ASN A 204 0.62 -21.80 15.47
N ASN A 205 -0.65 -21.81 15.92
CA ASN A 205 -1.63 -22.87 16.27
C ASN A 205 -3.03 -22.31 16.67
N ILE A 206 -3.47 -21.14 16.18
CA ILE A 206 -4.78 -20.63 16.59
C ILE A 206 -5.82 -21.20 15.62
N LYS A 207 -6.76 -22.02 16.14
CA LYS A 207 -7.96 -22.44 15.41
C LYS A 207 -8.42 -21.22 14.62
N PRO A 208 -8.37 -21.24 13.28
CA PRO A 208 -8.81 -20.10 12.52
C PRO A 208 -10.24 -19.86 12.96
N THR A 209 -10.49 -18.73 13.65
CA THR A 209 -11.82 -18.17 13.60
C THR A 209 -12.13 -18.10 12.11
N LYS A 210 -13.35 -18.45 11.68
CA LYS A 210 -13.72 -18.59 10.26
C LYS A 210 -13.31 -17.41 9.34
N LYS A 211 -12.86 -16.27 9.90
CA LYS A 211 -12.21 -15.15 9.23
C LYS A 211 -10.76 -15.37 8.77
N LEU A 212 -9.90 -16.10 9.50
CA LEU A 212 -8.47 -16.31 9.14
C LEU A 212 -8.24 -17.49 8.18
N GLN A 213 -9.23 -18.37 8.05
CA GLN A 213 -9.15 -19.59 7.24
C GLN A 213 -8.98 -19.32 5.74
N ASN A 214 -9.36 -18.11 5.29
CA ASN A 214 -9.22 -17.64 3.91
C ASN A 214 -8.13 -16.56 3.75
N SER A 215 -7.32 -16.25 4.78
CA SER A 215 -6.47 -15.05 4.80
C SER A 215 -4.96 -15.26 4.92
N HIS A 216 -4.46 -16.50 5.01
CA HIS A 216 -3.01 -16.72 4.91
C HIS A 216 -2.62 -16.61 3.43
N THR A 217 -2.23 -15.40 3.04
CA THR A 217 -1.76 -15.06 1.69
C THR A 217 -0.27 -15.42 1.48
N HIS A 218 0.44 -15.81 2.55
CA HIS A 218 1.86 -16.15 2.51
C HIS A 218 2.12 -17.64 2.84
N PRO A 219 3.23 -18.21 2.31
CA PRO A 219 3.58 -19.61 2.53
C PRO A 219 3.99 -19.90 3.98
N TYR A 220 3.75 -21.15 4.43
CA TYR A 220 4.11 -21.66 5.76
C TYR A 220 5.61 -21.87 5.97
N ILE A 221 6.36 -21.99 4.88
CA ILE A 221 7.82 -22.17 4.88
C ILE A 221 8.39 -21.14 3.90
N MET A 222 9.47 -20.50 4.31
CA MET A 222 10.16 -19.49 3.52
C MET A 222 11.65 -19.53 3.82
N THR A 223 12.47 -19.02 2.91
CA THR A 223 13.86 -18.70 3.25
C THR A 223 13.87 -17.60 4.31
N TYR A 224 14.94 -17.50 5.09
CA TYR A 224 15.05 -16.41 6.08
C TYR A 224 15.05 -15.03 5.41
N ILE A 225 15.63 -14.88 4.22
CA ILE A 225 15.62 -13.59 3.51
C ILE A 225 14.21 -13.20 3.05
N ASP A 226 13.39 -14.18 2.67
CA ASP A 226 11.97 -13.95 2.35
C ASP A 226 11.18 -13.59 3.60
N PHE A 227 11.43 -14.28 4.73
CA PHE A 227 10.85 -13.94 6.04
C PHE A 227 11.20 -12.52 6.47
N PHE A 228 12.48 -12.16 6.39
CA PHE A 228 12.96 -10.82 6.73
C PHE A 228 12.28 -9.76 5.86
N THR A 229 12.19 -10.00 4.55
CA THR A 229 11.54 -9.09 3.61
C THR A 229 10.04 -8.96 3.89
N PHE A 230 9.37 -10.08 4.18
CA PHE A 230 7.97 -10.12 4.60
C PHE A 230 7.74 -9.29 5.87
N TRP A 231 8.54 -9.52 6.92
CA TRP A 231 8.46 -8.78 8.17
C TRP A 231 8.68 -7.27 7.97
N VAL A 232 9.70 -6.87 7.22
CA VAL A 232 10.00 -5.45 6.94
C VAL A 232 8.84 -4.79 6.20
N ASN A 233 8.27 -5.45 5.18
CA ASN A 233 7.14 -4.92 4.42
C ASN A 233 5.92 -4.68 5.33
N HIS A 234 5.58 -5.62 6.20
CA HIS A 234 4.47 -5.47 7.13
C HIS A 234 4.73 -4.43 8.22
N MET A 235 5.95 -4.37 8.76
CA MET A 235 6.34 -3.34 9.74
C MET A 235 6.21 -1.93 9.14
N LEU A 236 6.68 -1.73 7.91
CA LEU A 236 6.57 -0.43 7.23
C LEU A 236 5.12 -0.07 6.89
N LYS A 237 4.33 -1.04 6.42
CA LYS A 237 2.90 -0.86 6.13
C LYS A 237 2.13 -0.45 7.38
N ASP A 238 2.30 -1.20 8.48
CA ASP A 238 1.66 -0.91 9.76
C ASP A 238 2.10 0.45 10.32
N SER A 239 3.38 0.82 10.13
CA SER A 239 3.89 2.13 10.55
C SER A 239 3.17 3.29 9.84
N ILE A 240 2.82 3.12 8.56
CA ILE A 240 2.03 4.10 7.80
C ILE A 240 0.60 4.16 8.35
N ASP A 241 -0.06 3.02 8.53
CA ASP A 241 -1.43 2.95 9.06
C ASP A 241 -1.51 3.56 10.49
N TRP A 242 -0.51 3.30 11.33
CA TRP A 242 -0.37 3.90 12.65
C TRP A 242 -0.15 5.42 12.57
N ARG A 243 0.71 5.89 11.67
CA ARG A 243 0.95 7.32 11.47
C ARG A 243 -0.34 8.05 11.09
N GLU A 244 -1.15 7.49 10.19
CA GLU A 244 -2.45 8.07 9.82
C GLU A 244 -3.41 8.11 11.02
N THR A 245 -3.47 7.01 11.77
CA THR A 245 -4.29 6.88 12.98
C THR A 245 -3.94 7.94 14.03
N ILE A 246 -2.64 8.07 14.35
CA ILE A 246 -2.15 9.00 15.37
C ILE A 246 -2.28 10.46 14.90
N ASN A 247 -2.01 10.76 13.62
CA ASN A 247 -2.21 12.10 13.05
C ASN A 247 -3.68 12.55 13.15
N SER A 248 -4.62 11.65 12.90
CA SER A 248 -6.06 11.92 13.06
C SER A 248 -6.40 12.32 14.50
N CYS A 249 -5.77 11.66 15.49
CA CYS A 249 -5.92 12.01 16.90
C CYS A 249 -5.28 13.34 17.27
N MET A 250 -4.06 13.63 16.82
CA MET A 250 -3.40 14.92 17.06
C MET A 250 -4.20 16.09 16.48
N ASN A 251 -4.75 15.94 15.26
CA ASN A 251 -5.57 16.97 14.63
C ASN A 251 -6.87 17.25 15.39
N LYS A 252 -7.48 16.22 16.01
CA LYS A 252 -8.66 16.37 16.87
C LYS A 252 -8.32 17.03 18.20
N ALA A 253 -7.18 16.66 18.79
CA ALA A 253 -6.68 17.26 20.03
C ALA A 253 -6.41 18.77 19.87
N ARG A 254 -5.82 19.20 18.74
CA ARG A 254 -5.63 20.62 18.38
C ARG A 254 -6.92 21.43 18.28
N ARG A 255 -8.07 20.76 18.11
CA ARG A 255 -9.41 21.38 18.11
C ARG A 255 -10.11 21.26 19.46
N SER A 256 -9.36 21.00 20.54
CA SER A 256 -9.85 20.79 21.91
C SER A 256 -10.87 19.65 22.04
N LYS A 257 -10.89 18.71 21.09
CA LYS A 257 -11.75 17.51 21.11
C LYS A 257 -10.92 16.29 21.51
N CYS A 258 -10.44 16.26 22.75
CA CYS A 258 -9.74 15.09 23.27
C CYS A 258 -10.77 13.99 23.58
N LYS A 259 -10.76 12.89 22.81
CA LYS A 259 -11.65 11.74 23.00
C LYS A 259 -10.89 10.62 23.71
N SER A 260 -11.55 9.94 24.66
CA SER A 260 -11.03 8.73 25.32
C SER A 260 -10.52 7.69 24.32
N ASP A 261 -11.16 7.59 23.15
CA ASP A 261 -10.70 6.74 22.05
C ASP A 261 -9.27 7.04 21.57
N CYS A 262 -8.86 8.30 21.53
CA CYS A 262 -7.50 8.65 21.09
C CYS A 262 -6.44 8.23 22.10
N LYS A 263 -6.75 8.30 23.39
CA LYS A 263 -5.87 7.77 24.45
C LYS A 263 -5.62 6.27 24.24
N ARG A 264 -6.69 5.48 24.06
CA ARG A 264 -6.61 4.03 23.78
C ARG A 264 -5.81 3.72 22.50
N LYS A 265 -5.99 4.50 21.43
CA LYS A 265 -5.23 4.34 20.18
C LYS A 265 -3.74 4.63 20.38
N CYS A 266 -3.38 5.68 21.12
CA CYS A 266 -1.98 5.99 21.45
C CYS A 266 -1.34 4.90 22.34
N GLU A 267 -2.06 4.42 23.35
CA GLU A 267 -1.59 3.34 24.22
C GLU A 267 -1.36 2.04 23.44
N CYS A 268 -2.24 1.71 22.49
CA CYS A 268 -2.02 0.55 21.63
C CYS A 268 -0.81 0.74 20.70
N PHE A 269 -0.61 1.94 20.14
CA PHE A 269 0.58 2.22 19.33
C PHE A 269 1.87 2.03 20.14
N GLU A 270 1.93 2.52 21.38
CA GLU A 270 3.10 2.33 22.25
C GLU A 270 3.36 0.84 22.51
N LYS A 271 2.31 0.05 22.78
CA LYS A 271 2.43 -1.42 22.90
C LYS A 271 2.95 -2.07 21.63
N TRP A 272 2.43 -1.66 20.47
CA TRP A 272 2.86 -2.17 19.16
C TRP A 272 4.35 -1.89 18.93
N VAL A 273 4.83 -0.69 19.25
CA VAL A 273 6.27 -0.35 19.14
C VAL A 273 7.13 -1.27 20.00
N LYS A 274 6.74 -1.52 21.26
CA LYS A 274 7.47 -2.44 22.15
C LYS A 274 7.53 -3.86 21.59
N LYS A 275 6.40 -4.38 21.10
CA LYS A 275 6.33 -5.69 20.43
C LYS A 275 7.24 -5.76 19.21
N LYS A 276 7.29 -4.71 18.37
CA LYS A 276 8.22 -4.67 17.21
C LYS A 276 9.69 -4.59 17.59
N GLN A 277 10.04 -3.98 18.71
CA GLN A 277 11.40 -4.01 19.25
C GLN A 277 11.81 -5.43 19.68
N GLU A 278 10.91 -6.16 20.33
CA GLU A 278 11.13 -7.56 20.73
C GLU A 278 11.29 -8.48 19.50
N GLU A 279 10.42 -8.35 18.51
CA GLU A 279 10.51 -9.06 17.23
C GLU A 279 11.85 -8.77 16.52
N TRP A 280 12.22 -7.49 16.41
CA TRP A 280 13.46 -7.07 15.75
C TRP A 280 14.70 -7.67 16.42
N LYS A 281 14.71 -7.75 17.75
CA LYS A 281 15.82 -8.39 18.48
C LYS A 281 15.98 -9.85 18.06
N LYS A 282 14.89 -10.61 17.96
CA LYS A 282 14.92 -12.02 17.52
C LYS A 282 15.32 -12.17 16.05
N ILE A 283 14.86 -11.27 15.19
CA ILE A 283 15.27 -11.24 13.78
C ILE A 283 16.77 -10.99 13.66
N LYS A 284 17.31 -10.03 14.42
CA LYS A 284 18.74 -9.72 14.46
C LYS A 284 19.55 -10.90 15.02
N GLU A 285 19.08 -11.53 16.09
CA GLU A 285 19.70 -12.76 16.63
C GLU A 285 19.79 -13.87 15.57
N GLN A 286 18.77 -14.03 14.71
CA GLN A 286 18.83 -14.99 13.60
C GLN A 286 19.76 -14.52 12.48
N TYR A 287 19.82 -13.22 12.18
CA TYR A 287 20.74 -12.66 11.19
C TYR A 287 22.20 -12.87 11.58
N GLU A 288 22.54 -12.61 12.84
CA GLU A 288 23.91 -12.71 13.38
C GLU A 288 24.43 -14.14 13.46
N LYS A 289 23.57 -15.16 13.30
CA LYS A 289 24.00 -16.57 13.20
C LYS A 289 24.66 -16.90 11.85
N GLN A 290 24.55 -16.02 10.86
CA GLN A 290 25.14 -16.17 9.54
C GLN A 290 26.61 -15.75 9.60
N ASP A 291 27.44 -16.63 10.17
CA ASP A 291 28.87 -16.37 10.43
C ASP A 291 29.66 -16.08 9.12
N ASP A 292 29.16 -16.56 7.98
CA ASP A 292 29.77 -16.41 6.65
C ASP A 292 29.57 -14.99 6.05
N LEU A 293 28.52 -14.26 6.46
CA LEU A 293 28.25 -12.89 6.00
C LEU A 293 29.20 -11.84 6.60
N VAL A 294 29.85 -12.15 7.73
CA VAL A 294 30.75 -11.24 8.44
C VAL A 294 32.00 -10.90 7.60
N ASN A 295 32.33 -11.73 6.61
CA ASN A 295 33.57 -11.58 5.83
C ASN A 295 33.44 -10.82 4.50
N GLU A 296 32.24 -10.49 4.00
CA GLU A 296 32.11 -9.92 2.63
C GLU A 296 31.56 -8.49 2.52
N HIS A 297 30.98 -7.88 3.57
CA HIS A 297 30.25 -6.61 3.40
C HIS A 297 30.59 -5.48 4.39
N HIS A 298 31.73 -5.55 5.06
CA HIS A 298 32.32 -4.42 5.79
C HIS A 298 33.73 -4.12 5.27
N SER A 299 33.81 -3.58 4.06
CA SER A 299 35.00 -2.89 3.51
C SER A 299 34.55 -1.71 2.67
#